data_AF-A0A409YKG6-F1
#
_entry.id   AF-A0A409YKG6-F1
#
_cell.length_a   1.000
_cell.length_b   1.000
_cell.length_c   1.000
_cell.angle_alpha   90.00
_cell.angle_beta   90.00
_cell.angle_gamma   90.00
#
_symmetry.space_group_name_H-M   'P 1'
#
loop_
_entity.id
_entity.type
_entity.pdbx_description
1 polymer ?
#
loop_
_entity_poly.entity_id
_entity_poly.type
_entity_poly.pdbx_seq_one_letter_code
_entity_poly.pdbx_strand_id
1 'polypeptide(L)' 'MSDDTLPHQPQLVNPGNDPFGPALEDLGEQDGTSFVWDTNVASGTSVSFALKDSTGAIALTAPETVQ' A
#
# COMPACT_ATOMS: atom_id res chain seq x y z
N MET A 1 -23.92 -3.64 21.02
CA MET A 1 -23.90 -2.54 20.04
C MET A 1 -22.50 -2.51 19.50
N SER A 2 -22.36 -2.94 18.25
CA SER A 2 -21.10 -3.15 17.56
C SER A 2 -20.54 -1.79 17.15
N ASP A 3 -19.52 -1.32 17.85
CA ASP A 3 -18.71 -0.17 17.45
C ASP A 3 -17.25 -0.61 17.58
N ASP A 4 -16.83 -1.46 16.63
CA ASP A 4 -15.45 -1.88 16.45
C ASP A 4 -14.89 -1.02 15.31
N THR A 5 -14.59 0.24 15.61
CA THR A 5 -13.88 1.15 14.71
C THR A 5 -12.39 1.04 14.98
N LEU A 6 -11.81 -0.13 14.66
CA LEU A 6 -10.36 -0.23 14.57
C LEU A 6 -9.91 0.73 13.46
N PRO A 7 -8.84 1.54 13.67
CA PRO A 7 -8.41 2.50 12.67
C PRO A 7 -7.95 1.70 11.45
N HIS A 8 -8.79 1.75 10.44
CA HIS A 8 -8.56 1.22 9.13
C HIS A 8 -7.43 1.99 8.45
N GLN A 9 -6.40 1.28 8.00
CA GLN A 9 -5.13 1.92 7.63
C GLN A 9 -4.86 1.73 6.14
N PRO A 10 -4.35 2.78 5.47
CA PRO A 10 -4.20 2.77 4.01
C PRO A 10 -3.02 1.92 3.57
N GLN A 11 -3.19 1.22 2.43
CA GLN A 11 -2.09 0.64 1.67
C GLN A 11 -1.62 1.64 0.61
N LEU A 12 -0.35 2.05 0.70
CA LEU A 12 0.24 3.00 -0.23
C LEU A 12 1.19 2.30 -1.20
N VAL A 13 1.19 2.72 -2.46
CA VAL A 13 2.19 2.36 -3.45
C VAL A 13 3.15 3.52 -3.55
N ASN A 14 4.43 3.31 -3.25
CA ASN A 14 5.48 4.32 -3.30
C ASN A 14 6.47 4.00 -4.44
N PRO A 15 7.26 4.98 -4.91
CA PRO A 15 8.35 4.71 -5.83
C PRO A 15 9.36 3.73 -5.22
N GLY A 16 9.79 2.72 -5.96
CA GLY A 16 10.70 1.70 -5.44
C GLY A 16 12.08 2.25 -5.01
N ASN A 17 12.48 3.41 -5.52
CA ASN A 17 13.69 4.12 -5.14
C ASN A 17 13.49 5.11 -3.98
N ASP A 18 12.25 5.42 -3.60
CA ASP A 18 11.90 6.32 -2.50
C ASP A 18 10.61 5.85 -1.77
N PRO A 19 10.72 4.80 -0.94
CA PRO A 19 9.58 4.20 -0.25
C PRO A 19 8.88 5.12 0.77
N PHE A 20 9.50 6.24 1.15
CA PHE A 20 8.94 7.24 2.05
C PHE A 20 8.54 8.53 1.32
N GLY A 21 8.74 8.56 0.01
CA GLY A 21 8.32 9.64 -0.86
C GLY A 21 6.81 9.71 -1.03
N PRO A 22 6.30 10.67 -1.82
CA PRO A 22 4.88 10.76 -2.13
C PRO A 22 4.39 9.44 -2.74
N ALA A 23 3.28 8.93 -2.22
CA ALA A 23 2.66 7.72 -2.77
C ALA A 23 2.24 7.98 -4.23
N LEU A 24 2.59 7.03 -5.10
CA LEU A 24 2.14 6.95 -6.49
C LEU A 24 0.64 6.63 -6.56
N GLU A 25 0.18 5.78 -5.64
CA GLU A 25 -1.23 5.39 -5.52
C GLU A 25 -1.57 5.10 -4.05
N ASP A 26 -2.79 5.43 -3.64
CA ASP A 26 -3.37 5.01 -2.37
C ASP A 26 -4.47 3.99 -2.65
N LEU A 27 -4.20 2.72 -2.30
CA LEU A 27 -5.13 1.61 -2.50
C LEU A 27 -6.23 1.59 -1.42
N GLY A 28 -6.22 2.55 -0.51
CA GLY A 28 -7.16 2.68 0.57
C GLY A 28 -7.03 1.54 1.58
N GLU A 29 -8.14 1.33 2.28
CA GLU A 29 -8.29 0.31 3.32
C GLU A 29 -8.53 -1.07 2.72
N GLN A 30 -7.86 -2.09 3.24
CA GLN A 30 -8.06 -3.49 2.87
C GLN A 30 -8.32 -4.35 4.10
N ASP A 31 -9.47 -5.02 4.13
CA ASP A 31 -9.87 -5.95 5.21
C ASP A 31 -9.41 -7.40 4.97
N GLY A 32 -8.68 -7.65 3.88
CA GLY A 32 -8.25 -8.97 3.45
C GLY A 32 -6.72 -9.10 3.36
N THR A 33 -6.25 -10.34 3.27
CA THR A 33 -4.83 -10.64 3.00
C THR A 33 -4.49 -10.61 1.51
N SER A 34 -5.46 -10.30 0.65
CA SER A 34 -5.32 -10.25 -0.80
C SER A 34 -6.14 -9.11 -1.36
N PHE A 35 -5.52 -8.32 -2.22
CA PHE A 35 -6.15 -7.23 -2.95
C PHE A 35 -5.74 -7.31 -4.43
N VAL A 36 -6.64 -6.90 -5.32
CA VAL A 36 -6.36 -6.76 -6.75
C VAL A 36 -6.37 -5.28 -7.09
N TRP A 37 -5.23 -4.80 -7.59
CA TRP A 37 -5.05 -3.42 -7.99
C TRP A 37 -5.10 -3.31 -9.52
N ASP A 38 -6.03 -2.51 -10.03
CA ASP A 38 -6.00 -2.05 -11.42
C ASP A 38 -4.87 -1.03 -11.59
N THR A 39 -3.68 -1.54 -11.97
CA THR A 39 -2.44 -0.76 -11.98
C THR A 39 -2.55 0.43 -12.94
N ASN A 40 -2.52 1.65 -12.39
CA ASN A 40 -2.48 2.92 -13.14
C ASN A 40 -1.05 3.42 -13.40
N VAL A 41 -0.05 2.62 -13.01
CA VAL A 41 1.37 2.90 -13.21
C VAL A 41 1.86 2.19 -14.48
N ALA A 42 2.76 2.82 -15.24
CA ALA A 42 3.31 2.24 -16.47
C ALA A 42 4.13 0.97 -16.17
N SER A 43 4.07 -0.01 -17.08
CA SER A 43 4.94 -1.19 -17.01
C SER A 43 6.42 -0.79 -17.07
N GLY A 44 7.26 -1.55 -16.36
CA GLY A 44 8.67 -1.24 -16.12
C GLY A 44 8.93 -0.26 -14.97
N THR A 45 7.89 0.26 -14.31
CA THR A 45 8.07 1.13 -13.13
C THR A 45 8.35 0.29 -11.89
N SER A 46 9.38 0.68 -11.14
CA SER A 46 9.67 0.09 -9.83
C SER A 46 8.81 0.74 -8.75
N VAL A 47 8.07 -0.08 -7.99
CA VAL A 47 7.17 0.33 -6.93
C VAL A 47 7.47 -0.45 -5.64
N SER A 48 7.17 0.13 -4.50
CA SER A 48 7.21 -0.54 -3.20
C SER A 48 5.86 -0.39 -2.52
N PHE A 49 5.37 -1.45 -1.88
CA PHE A 49 4.10 -1.41 -1.17
C PHE A 49 4.35 -1.14 0.31
N ALA A 50 3.71 -0.11 0.83
CA ALA A 50 3.67 0.21 2.25
C ALA A 50 2.33 -0.23 2.82
N LEU A 51 2.36 -1.20 3.73
CA LEU A 51 1.22 -1.61 4.53
C LEU A 51 1.32 -0.94 5.89
N LYS A 52 0.25 -0.27 6.31
CA LYS A 52 0.14 0.24 7.66
C LYS A 52 -0.89 -0.58 8.43
N ASP A 53 -0.56 -1.02 9.62
CA ASP A 53 -1.49 -1.78 10.47
C ASP A 53 -2.25 -0.88 11.46
N SER A 54 -3.23 -1.44 12.17
CA SER A 54 -4.05 -0.72 13.15
C SER A 54 -3.26 -0.14 14.33
N THR A 55 -2.03 -0.61 14.58
CA THR A 55 -1.11 -0.08 15.59
C THR A 55 -0.28 1.10 15.07
N GLY A 56 -0.36 1.37 13.76
CA GLY A 56 0.40 2.40 13.06
C GLY A 56 1.79 1.96 12.62
N ALA A 57 2.13 0.67 12.76
CA ALA A 57 3.38 0.13 12.24
C ALA A 57 3.30 0.06 10.71
N ILE A 58 4.38 0.43 10.04
CA ILE A 58 4.50 0.40 8.59
C ILE A 58 5.45 -0.73 8.20
N ALA A 59 4.94 -1.68 7.42
CA ALA A 59 5.74 -2.70 6.75
C ALA A 59 5.89 -2.31 5.28
N LEU A 60 7.10 -2.49 4.74
CA LEU A 60 7.43 -2.15 3.36
C LEU A 60 7.96 -3.36 2.63
N THR A 61 7.59 -3.53 1.37
CA THR A 61 8.17 -4.54 0.50
C THR A 61 9.51 -4.06 -0.09
N ALA A 62 10.28 -5.00 -0.64
CA ALA A 62 11.33 -4.64 -1.57
C ALA A 62 10.72 -3.98 -2.84
N PRO A 63 11.53 -3.26 -3.63
CA PRO A 63 11.08 -2.70 -4.90
C PRO A 63 10.71 -3.82 -5.88
N GLU A 64 9.45 -3.82 -6.31
CA GLU A 64 8.91 -4.73 -7.32
C GLU A 64 8.71 -3.96 -8.64
N THR A 65 8.81 -4.66 -9.78
CA THR A 65 8.64 -4.02 -11.10
C THR A 65 7.31 -4.43 -11.71
N VAL A 66 6.51 -3.44 -12.12
CA VAL A 66 5.24 -3.66 -12.84
C VAL A 66 5.54 -4.29 -14.22
N GLN A 67 4.84 -5.37 -14.59
CA GLN A 67 5.02 -6.06 -15.89
C GLN A 67 3.76 -6.00 -16.74
#